data_AF-A0A2N2PV64-F1
#
_entry.id   AF-A0A2N2PV64-F1
#
_cell.length_a   1.000
_cell.length_b   1.000
_cell.length_c   1.000
_cell.angle_alpha   90.00
_cell.angle_beta   90.00
_cell.angle_gamma   90.00
#
_symmetry.space_group_name_H-M   'P 1'
#
loop_
_entity.id
_entity.type
_entity.pdbx_description
1 polymer ?
#
loop_
_entity_poly.entity_id
_entity_poly.type
_entity_poly.pdbx_seq_one_letter_code
_entity_poly.pdbx_strand_id
1 'polypeptide(L)'
;MPPNAEVESSVEDGELIRERVVFDSEEFMSAPCQVLRPKSMKPDRTNPAILCSHGHGPFGKDAVAGVRSSPEHVANIELHNYNYGERMARAGFLTISPDLRVFGERRDGLDPFPGRDPCNVNFIKGALLGIYTLTLNIWDMRCCVDYLETRPEVDPKRIGMMGLSQGGTMTTFTAAVEPRIKAADISGYVNPWSGFAIGHANFCGSQIVPG
;
A
#
# COMPACT_ATOMS: atom_id res chain seq x y z
N MET A 1 0.05 12.75 -15.74
CA MET A 1 0.06 14.07 -15.07
C MET A 1 0.42 13.82 -13.61
N PRO A 2 1.16 14.71 -12.95
CA PRO A 2 1.41 14.54 -11.52
C PRO A 2 0.05 14.50 -10.79
N PRO A 3 -0.14 13.58 -9.83
CA PRO A 3 -1.40 13.47 -9.12
C PRO A 3 -1.64 14.76 -8.31
N ASN A 4 -2.91 15.16 -8.21
CA ASN A 4 -3.33 16.31 -7.39
C ASN A 4 -3.13 15.95 -5.92
N ALA A 5 -1.92 16.21 -5.40
CA ALA A 5 -1.50 15.74 -4.09
C ALA A 5 -1.45 16.85 -3.06
N GLU A 6 -1.99 16.56 -1.88
CA GLU A 6 -1.97 17.42 -0.70
C GLU A 6 -1.23 16.73 0.43
N VAL A 7 -0.31 17.46 1.08
CA VAL A 7 0.31 17.04 2.34
C VAL A 7 -0.53 17.63 3.47
N GLU A 8 -1.45 16.83 4.02
CA GLU A 8 -2.38 17.25 5.07
C GLU A 8 -1.68 17.47 6.41
N SER A 9 -0.61 16.72 6.68
CA SER A 9 0.22 16.93 7.86
C SER A 9 1.65 16.46 7.63
N SER A 10 2.59 17.08 8.35
CA SER A 10 4.01 16.70 8.39
C SER A 10 4.52 16.85 9.82
N VAL A 11 4.99 15.76 10.41
CA VAL A 11 5.46 15.73 11.80
C VAL A 11 6.87 15.12 11.89
N GLU A 12 7.66 15.66 12.81
CA GLU A 12 8.94 15.07 13.19
C GLU A 12 8.72 13.91 14.16
N ASP A 13 9.23 12.73 13.82
CA ASP A 13 9.07 11.48 14.59
C ASP A 13 10.46 10.83 14.78
N GLY A 14 11.17 11.27 15.83
CA GLY A 14 12.56 10.88 16.09
C GLY A 14 13.48 11.32 14.94
N GLU A 15 14.11 10.36 14.25
CA GLU A 15 14.98 10.61 13.08
C GLU A 15 14.21 10.73 11.75
N LEU A 16 12.90 10.53 11.77
CA LEU A 16 12.05 10.55 10.58
C LEU A 16 11.20 11.82 10.50
N ILE A 17 10.80 12.14 9.29
CA ILE A 17 9.66 13.00 8.97
C ILE A 17 8.55 12.07 8.51
N ARG A 18 7.36 12.23 9.07
CA ARG A 18 6.13 11.52 8.70
C ARG A 18 5.14 12.50 8.13
N GLU A 19 4.75 12.27 6.89
CA GLU A 19 3.79 13.06 6.14
C GLU A 19 2.52 12.22 5.93
N ARG A 20 1.34 12.81 6.17
CA ARG A 20 0.06 12.28 5.68
C ARG A 20 -0.21 12.95 4.34
N VAL A 21 -0.30 12.15 3.29
CA VAL A 21 -0.49 12.63 1.91
C VAL A 21 -1.77 12.04 1.35
N VAL A 22 -2.64 12.87 0.78
CA VAL A 22 -3.78 12.43 -0.03
C VAL A 22 -3.55 12.89 -1.46
N PHE A 23 -3.88 12.04 -2.42
CA PHE A 23 -3.98 12.48 -3.80
C PHE A 23 -5.13 11.79 -4.52
N ASP A 24 -5.63 12.42 -5.58
CA ASP A 24 -6.67 11.83 -6.42
C ASP A 24 -6.07 10.80 -7.37
N SER A 25 -6.52 9.55 -7.28
CA SER A 25 -6.16 8.49 -8.22
C SER A 25 -7.13 8.42 -9.41
N GLU A 26 -8.38 8.88 -9.23
CA GLU A 26 -9.41 9.03 -10.27
C GLU A 26 -10.31 10.24 -9.93
N GLU A 27 -11.15 10.70 -10.85
CA GLU A 27 -12.03 11.89 -10.68
C GLU A 27 -12.85 11.88 -9.38
N PHE A 28 -13.23 10.70 -8.90
CA PHE A 28 -14.04 10.52 -7.69
C PHE A 28 -13.39 9.58 -6.67
N MET A 29 -12.07 9.42 -6.73
CA MET A 29 -11.36 8.50 -5.86
C MET A 29 -10.00 9.05 -5.43
N SER A 30 -9.81 9.16 -4.13
CA SER A 30 -8.53 9.57 -3.54
C SER A 30 -7.82 8.41 -2.84
N ALA A 31 -6.50 8.50 -2.77
CA ALA A 31 -5.61 7.53 -2.16
C ALA A 31 -4.88 8.17 -0.95
N PRO A 32 -5.30 7.83 0.28
CA PRO A 32 -4.63 8.26 1.50
C PRO A 32 -3.36 7.43 1.75
N CYS A 33 -2.26 8.13 2.02
CA CYS A 33 -0.92 7.58 2.15
C CYS A 33 -0.20 8.09 3.40
N GLN A 34 0.64 7.24 3.98
CA GLN A 34 1.71 7.63 4.90
C GLN A 34 3.03 7.70 4.13
N VAL A 35 3.71 8.84 4.16
CA VAL A 35 5.02 9.04 3.54
C VAL A 35 6.06 9.29 4.63
N LEU A 36 7.12 8.51 4.66
CA LEU A 36 8.19 8.62 5.66
C LEU A 36 9.53 8.80 4.97
N ARG A 37 10.38 9.65 5.55
CA ARG A 37 11.77 9.82 5.12
C ARG A 37 12.66 10.17 6.30
N PRO A 38 13.97 9.87 6.26
CA PRO A 38 14.93 10.44 7.20
C PRO A 38 14.92 11.97 7.17
N LYS A 39 15.06 12.62 8.33
CA LYS A 39 15.24 14.08 8.42
C LYS A 39 16.45 14.58 7.63
N SER A 40 17.50 13.76 7.55
CA SER A 40 18.73 14.06 6.83
C SER A 40 18.64 13.89 5.30
N MET A 41 17.52 13.37 4.78
CA MET A 41 17.34 13.13 3.36
C MET A 41 17.27 14.46 2.59
N LYS A 42 18.13 14.60 1.58
CA LYS A 42 18.28 15.83 0.81
C LYS A 42 17.32 15.85 -0.40
N PRO A 43 16.78 17.03 -0.77
CA PRO A 43 15.98 17.20 -1.97
C PRO A 43 16.87 17.34 -3.23
N ASP A 44 17.69 16.33 -3.53
CA ASP A 44 18.68 16.34 -4.61
C ASP A 44 18.45 15.26 -5.70
N ARG A 45 17.27 14.62 -5.69
CA ARG A 45 16.86 13.54 -6.60
C ARG A 45 17.85 12.37 -6.70
N THR A 46 18.48 12.01 -5.58
CA THR A 46 19.42 10.87 -5.53
C THR A 46 18.94 9.68 -4.69
N ASN A 47 17.88 9.87 -3.90
CA ASN A 47 17.50 8.88 -2.90
C ASN A 47 16.58 7.80 -3.48
N PRO A 48 16.72 6.54 -3.04
CA PRO A 48 15.79 5.48 -3.40
C PRO A 48 14.46 5.65 -2.66
N ALA A 49 13.38 5.19 -3.30
CA ALA A 49 12.06 5.14 -2.67
C ALA A 49 11.46 3.72 -2.72
N ILE A 50 10.61 3.40 -1.75
CA ILE A 50 9.90 2.13 -1.69
C ILE A 50 8.40 2.36 -1.49
N LEU A 51 7.60 1.81 -2.40
CA LEU A 51 6.16 1.66 -2.23
C LEU A 51 5.87 0.44 -1.36
N CYS A 52 5.27 0.65 -0.19
CA CYS A 52 5.05 -0.37 0.83
C CYS A 52 3.55 -0.71 0.93
N SER A 53 3.15 -1.87 0.40
CA SER A 53 1.73 -2.27 0.34
C SER A 53 1.36 -3.20 1.50
N HIS A 54 0.35 -2.80 2.28
CA HIS A 54 -0.18 -3.62 3.37
C HIS A 54 -0.94 -4.85 2.86
N GLY A 55 -1.01 -5.87 3.72
CA GLY A 55 -1.86 -7.05 3.55
C GLY A 55 -3.19 -6.91 4.29
N HIS A 56 -3.92 -8.02 4.44
CA HIS A 56 -5.15 -8.03 5.24
C HIS A 56 -4.83 -7.71 6.70
N GLY A 57 -5.60 -6.79 7.28
CA GLY A 57 -5.45 -6.43 8.68
C GLY A 57 -6.35 -5.26 9.08
N PRO A 58 -6.46 -4.99 10.39
CA PRO A 58 -7.30 -3.93 10.91
C PRO A 58 -6.77 -2.52 10.62
N PHE A 59 -5.45 -2.36 10.45
CA PHE A 59 -4.79 -1.04 10.44
C PHE A 59 -4.24 -0.59 9.08
N GLY A 60 -4.44 -1.36 8.00
CA GLY A 60 -4.03 -0.96 6.65
C GLY A 60 -2.60 -0.42 6.56
N LYS A 61 -2.43 0.75 5.95
CA LYS A 61 -1.14 1.44 5.79
C LYS A 61 -0.48 1.83 7.11
N ASP A 62 -1.25 2.05 8.18
CA ASP A 62 -0.76 2.63 9.42
C ASP A 62 0.18 1.66 10.15
N ALA A 63 -0.15 0.37 10.19
CA ALA A 63 0.74 -0.65 10.74
C ALA A 63 2.06 -0.76 9.95
N VAL A 64 1.98 -0.67 8.61
CA VAL A 64 3.18 -0.70 7.74
C VAL A 64 4.07 0.52 7.96
N ALA A 65 3.44 1.68 8.11
CA ALA A 65 4.10 2.95 8.40
C ALA A 65 4.55 3.10 9.85
N GLY A 66 4.29 2.12 10.73
CA GLY A 66 4.69 2.17 12.14
C GLY A 66 3.93 3.19 12.98
N VAL A 67 2.68 3.49 12.64
CA VAL A 67 1.82 4.37 13.44
C VAL A 67 1.44 3.67 14.74
N ARG A 68 1.59 4.37 15.87
CA ARG A 68 1.36 3.84 17.23
C ARG A 68 0.34 4.70 17.99
N SER A 69 -0.76 5.04 17.34
CA SER A 69 -1.81 5.93 17.87
C SER A 69 -2.73 5.26 18.90
N SER A 70 -2.71 3.93 19.01
CA SER A 70 -3.46 3.19 20.03
C SER A 70 -2.70 1.94 20.51
N PRO A 71 -3.06 1.36 21.68
CA PRO A 71 -2.48 0.11 22.16
C PRO A 71 -2.61 -1.05 21.16
N GLU A 72 -3.70 -1.10 20.40
CA GLU A 72 -3.94 -2.14 19.40
C GLU A 72 -3.02 -1.99 18.18
N HIS A 73 -2.70 -0.76 17.77
CA HIS A 73 -1.68 -0.52 16.75
C HIS A 73 -0.32 -1.06 17.20
N VAL A 74 0.08 -0.72 18.43
CA VAL A 74 1.36 -1.18 19.01
C VAL A 74 1.40 -2.71 19.04
N ALA A 75 0.37 -3.34 19.60
CA ALA A 75 0.28 -4.80 19.68
C ALA A 75 0.30 -5.47 18.30
N ASN A 76 -0.38 -4.89 17.29
CA ASN A 76 -0.38 -5.45 15.95
C ASN A 76 1.00 -5.38 15.27
N ILE A 77 1.69 -4.24 15.42
CA ILE A 77 3.05 -4.07 14.92
C ILE A 77 4.01 -5.05 15.60
N GLU A 78 3.95 -5.17 16.92
CA GLU A 78 4.83 -6.07 17.69
C GLU A 78 4.60 -7.54 17.35
N LEU A 79 3.33 -7.97 17.29
CA LEU A 79 2.96 -9.36 17.01
C LEU A 79 3.40 -9.81 15.61
N HIS A 80 3.21 -8.95 14.61
CA HIS A 80 3.44 -9.32 13.20
C HIS A 80 4.75 -8.76 12.63
N ASN A 81 5.49 -7.96 13.39
CA ASN A 81 6.65 -7.19 12.92
C ASN A 81 6.31 -6.43 11.62
N TYR A 82 5.16 -5.75 11.62
CA TYR A 82 4.50 -5.28 10.40
C TYR A 82 4.99 -3.91 9.89
N ASN A 83 5.79 -3.19 10.67
CA ASN A 83 6.23 -1.82 10.39
C ASN A 83 7.41 -1.74 9.39
N TYR A 84 7.41 -2.59 8.35
CA TYR A 84 8.52 -2.63 7.40
C TYR A 84 8.68 -1.31 6.61
N GLY A 85 7.61 -0.54 6.39
CA GLY A 85 7.72 0.81 5.82
C GLY A 85 8.52 1.76 6.73
N GLU A 86 8.19 1.81 8.01
CA GLU A 86 8.99 2.58 9.00
C GLU A 86 10.44 2.11 9.04
N ARG A 87 10.68 0.79 9.06
CA ARG A 87 12.02 0.22 9.12
C ARG A 87 12.86 0.59 7.90
N MET A 88 12.28 0.57 6.71
CA MET A 88 12.96 0.99 5.49
C MET A 88 13.19 2.51 5.46
N ALA A 89 12.27 3.31 5.99
CA ALA A 89 12.52 4.73 6.18
C ALA A 89 13.74 4.99 7.07
N ARG A 90 13.85 4.28 8.20
CA ARG A 90 15.03 4.34 9.09
C ARG A 90 16.32 3.84 8.42
N ALA A 91 16.20 2.97 7.42
CA ALA A 91 17.32 2.47 6.62
C ALA A 91 17.74 3.42 5.48
N GLY A 92 17.13 4.60 5.35
CA GLY A 92 17.55 5.63 4.38
C GLY A 92 16.68 5.74 3.13
N PHE A 93 15.57 5.01 3.04
CA PHE A 93 14.65 5.08 1.91
C PHE A 93 13.55 6.13 2.18
N LEU A 94 13.02 6.73 1.11
CA LEU A 94 11.70 7.36 1.21
C LEU A 94 10.65 6.26 1.05
N THR A 95 9.73 6.11 1.99
CA THR A 95 8.68 5.09 1.89
C THR A 95 7.31 5.72 1.75
N ILE A 96 6.47 5.17 0.89
CA ILE A 96 5.05 5.54 0.78
C ILE A 96 4.20 4.30 1.03
N SER A 97 3.21 4.39 1.91
CA SER A 97 2.27 3.31 2.22
C SER A 97 0.84 3.80 1.98
N PRO A 98 0.14 3.34 0.93
CA PRO A 98 -1.26 3.67 0.68
C PRO A 98 -2.21 2.69 1.39
N ASP A 99 -3.43 3.12 1.70
CA ASP A 99 -4.53 2.18 1.95
C ASP A 99 -5.08 1.63 0.63
N LEU A 100 -5.17 0.30 0.55
CA LEU A 100 -5.88 -0.39 -0.52
C LEU A 100 -7.39 -0.04 -0.44
N ARG A 101 -8.06 0.00 -1.58
CA ARG A 101 -9.53 0.04 -1.64
C ARG A 101 -10.07 -1.10 -0.78
N VAL A 102 -11.12 -0.83 0.01
CA VAL A 102 -11.72 -1.76 0.99
C VAL A 102 -10.99 -1.81 2.35
N PHE A 103 -9.87 -1.11 2.51
CA PHE A 103 -9.07 -1.13 3.75
C PHE A 103 -8.81 0.27 4.31
N GLY A 104 -8.37 0.30 5.57
CA GLY A 104 -8.07 1.53 6.31
C GLY A 104 -9.12 2.62 6.11
N GLU A 105 -8.66 3.79 5.66
CA GLU A 105 -9.49 4.96 5.41
C GLU A 105 -10.42 4.82 4.18
N ARG A 106 -10.25 3.76 3.37
CA ARG A 106 -11.03 3.47 2.16
C ARG A 106 -12.01 2.30 2.34
N ARG A 107 -12.40 2.04 3.58
CA ARG A 107 -13.49 1.12 3.94
C ARG A 107 -14.85 1.78 3.71
N ASP A 108 -15.86 0.99 3.38
CA ASP A 108 -17.27 1.41 3.30
C ASP A 108 -17.89 1.62 4.70
N GLY A 109 -17.23 2.37 5.59
CA GLY A 109 -17.66 2.56 6.98
C GLY A 109 -17.38 1.35 7.90
N LEU A 110 -18.14 1.26 8.99
CA LEU A 110 -17.90 0.35 10.14
C LEU A 110 -18.33 -1.12 9.91
N ASP A 111 -18.26 -1.62 8.67
CA ASP A 111 -18.81 -2.91 8.22
C ASP A 111 -20.32 -2.85 7.90
N PRO A 112 -20.69 -2.44 6.68
CA PRO A 112 -22.08 -2.35 6.25
C PRO A 112 -22.72 -3.73 6.02
N PHE A 113 -21.94 -4.82 6.00
CA PHE A 113 -22.43 -6.18 5.77
C PHE A 113 -21.80 -7.18 6.76
N PRO A 114 -22.21 -7.15 8.03
CA PRO A 114 -21.60 -7.97 9.08
C PRO A 114 -21.49 -9.45 8.73
N GLY A 115 -20.32 -10.03 8.98
CA GLY A 115 -20.03 -11.45 8.74
C GLY A 115 -19.73 -11.79 7.27
N ARG A 116 -19.72 -10.80 6.37
CA ARG A 116 -19.27 -10.97 4.99
C ARG A 116 -17.87 -10.39 4.85
N ASP A 117 -16.97 -11.13 4.22
CA ASP A 117 -15.64 -10.60 3.90
C ASP A 117 -15.77 -9.37 2.97
N PRO A 118 -15.26 -8.20 3.37
CA PRO A 118 -15.42 -6.97 2.59
C PRO A 118 -14.80 -7.05 1.20
N CYS A 119 -13.70 -7.79 1.04
CA CYS A 119 -13.06 -7.95 -0.27
C CYS A 119 -13.90 -8.81 -1.20
N ASN A 120 -14.50 -9.89 -0.71
CA ASN A 120 -15.41 -10.72 -1.47
C ASN A 120 -16.66 -9.95 -1.88
N VAL A 121 -17.24 -9.16 -0.98
CA VAL A 121 -18.41 -8.32 -1.30
C VAL A 121 -18.06 -7.31 -2.39
N ASN A 122 -16.95 -6.60 -2.24
CA ASN A 122 -16.52 -5.59 -3.21
C ASN A 122 -16.11 -6.21 -4.55
N PHE A 123 -15.52 -7.40 -4.54
CA PHE A 123 -15.25 -8.14 -5.76
C PHE A 123 -16.52 -8.51 -6.51
N ILE A 124 -17.55 -9.03 -5.83
CA ILE A 124 -18.82 -9.36 -6.49
C ILE A 124 -19.50 -8.10 -7.03
N LYS A 125 -19.54 -7.00 -6.25
CA LYS A 125 -20.07 -5.72 -6.73
C LYS A 125 -19.31 -5.22 -7.97
N GLY A 126 -17.99 -5.26 -7.94
CA GLY A 126 -17.15 -4.87 -9.06
C GLY A 126 -17.38 -5.76 -10.28
N ALA A 127 -17.42 -7.08 -10.11
CA ALA A 127 -17.60 -8.04 -11.19
C ALA A 127 -18.95 -7.84 -11.91
N LEU A 128 -20.02 -7.48 -11.19
CA LEU A 128 -21.31 -7.09 -11.80
C LEU A 128 -21.21 -5.87 -12.72
N LEU A 129 -20.23 -5.00 -12.47
CA LEU A 129 -19.95 -3.79 -13.25
C LEU A 129 -18.76 -3.97 -14.22
N GLY A 130 -18.19 -5.17 -14.32
CA GLY A 130 -17.02 -5.44 -15.15
C GLY A 130 -15.70 -4.87 -14.60
N ILE A 131 -15.64 -4.56 -13.30
CA ILE A 131 -14.50 -3.92 -12.64
C ILE A 131 -13.91 -4.86 -11.58
N TYR A 132 -12.59 -4.94 -11.49
CA TYR A 132 -11.91 -5.83 -10.56
C TYR A 132 -11.17 -5.02 -9.50
N THR A 133 -11.39 -5.32 -8.21
CA THR A 133 -10.73 -4.59 -7.11
C THR A 133 -9.20 -4.68 -7.19
N LEU A 134 -8.65 -5.78 -7.71
CA LEU A 134 -7.21 -5.93 -7.98
C LEU A 134 -6.71 -4.85 -8.95
N THR A 135 -7.36 -4.69 -10.10
CA THR A 135 -6.91 -3.74 -11.14
C THR A 135 -7.03 -2.30 -10.69
N LEU A 136 -8.07 -1.98 -9.91
CA LEU A 136 -8.24 -0.67 -9.29
C LEU A 136 -7.11 -0.36 -8.28
N ASN A 137 -6.74 -1.32 -7.44
CA ASN A 137 -5.62 -1.13 -6.52
C ASN A 137 -4.27 -1.03 -7.26
N ILE A 138 -4.08 -1.78 -8.35
CA ILE A 138 -2.86 -1.65 -9.18
C ILE A 138 -2.77 -0.25 -9.79
N TRP A 139 -3.90 0.30 -10.25
CA TRP A 139 -3.96 1.68 -10.71
C TRP A 139 -3.52 2.67 -9.63
N ASP A 140 -4.07 2.53 -8.42
CA ASP A 140 -3.69 3.39 -7.28
C ASP A 140 -2.19 3.28 -6.95
N MET A 141 -1.60 2.08 -7.03
CA MET A 141 -0.16 1.88 -6.86
C MET A 141 0.67 2.62 -7.92
N ARG A 142 0.20 2.66 -9.17
CA ARG A 142 0.86 3.43 -10.24
C ARG A 142 0.77 4.93 -9.97
N CYS A 143 -0.34 5.42 -9.44
CA CYS A 143 -0.46 6.80 -8.98
C CYS A 143 0.49 7.10 -7.80
N CYS A 144 0.74 6.16 -6.88
CA CYS A 144 1.79 6.32 -5.87
C CYS A 144 3.18 6.47 -6.52
N VAL A 145 3.49 5.70 -7.58
CA VAL A 145 4.73 5.86 -8.33
C VAL A 145 4.79 7.24 -9.01
N ASP A 146 3.70 7.69 -9.62
CA ASP A 146 3.61 9.03 -10.20
C ASP A 146 3.90 10.11 -9.15
N TYR A 147 3.33 9.97 -7.95
CA TYR A 147 3.59 10.88 -6.82
C TYR A 147 5.07 10.86 -6.41
N LEU A 148 5.69 9.68 -6.27
CA LEU A 148 7.10 9.53 -5.93
C LEU A 148 8.02 10.24 -6.93
N GLU A 149 7.70 10.22 -8.23
CA GLU A 149 8.50 10.92 -9.25
C GLU A 149 8.43 12.45 -9.16
N THR A 150 7.41 12.99 -8.47
CA THR A 150 7.30 14.43 -8.19
C THR A 150 8.17 14.87 -7.02
N ARG A 151 8.52 13.95 -6.11
CA ARG A 151 9.29 14.26 -4.89
C ARG A 151 10.71 14.71 -5.24
N PRO A 152 11.16 15.89 -4.74
CA PRO A 152 12.51 16.37 -5.02
C PRO A 152 13.61 15.52 -4.38
N GLU A 153 13.28 14.67 -3.41
CA GLU A 153 14.23 13.76 -2.76
C GLU A 153 14.52 12.51 -3.60
N VAL A 154 13.58 12.09 -4.45
CA VAL A 154 13.56 10.75 -5.05
C VAL A 154 14.24 10.73 -6.41
N ASP A 155 15.09 9.73 -6.64
CA ASP A 155 15.55 9.35 -7.97
C ASP A 155 14.48 8.45 -8.64
N PRO A 156 13.83 8.89 -9.74
CA PRO A 156 12.83 8.09 -10.46
C PRO A 156 13.35 6.73 -10.96
N LYS A 157 14.68 6.58 -11.10
CA LYS A 157 15.30 5.31 -11.52
C LYS A 157 15.54 4.36 -10.36
N ARG A 158 15.18 4.72 -9.13
CA ARG A 158 15.44 3.94 -7.90
C ARG A 158 14.19 3.76 -7.05
N ILE A 159 13.07 3.44 -7.70
CA ILE A 159 11.81 3.12 -7.04
C ILE A 159 11.67 1.60 -6.94
N GLY A 160 11.49 1.07 -5.74
CA GLY A 160 11.14 -0.33 -5.47
C GLY A 160 9.74 -0.46 -4.90
N MET A 161 9.27 -1.70 -4.78
CA MET A 161 8.02 -2.02 -4.11
C MET A 161 8.20 -3.23 -3.20
N MET A 162 7.56 -3.20 -2.03
CA MET A 162 7.55 -4.31 -1.09
C MET A 162 6.17 -4.53 -0.49
N GLY A 163 5.83 -5.77 -0.16
CA GLY A 163 4.55 -6.05 0.48
C GLY A 163 4.42 -7.49 0.99
N LEU A 164 3.60 -7.65 2.03
CA LEU A 164 3.36 -8.92 2.72
C LEU A 164 1.89 -9.36 2.57
N SER A 165 1.66 -10.65 2.28
CA SER A 165 0.33 -11.25 2.10
C SER A 165 -0.39 -10.64 0.89
N GLN A 166 -1.55 -10.00 1.06
CA GLN A 166 -2.19 -9.22 0.00
C GLN A 166 -1.28 -8.09 -0.52
N GLY A 167 -0.41 -7.55 0.33
CA GLY A 167 0.67 -6.67 -0.12
C GLY A 167 1.66 -7.36 -1.05
N GLY A 168 1.95 -8.65 -0.83
CA GLY A 168 2.74 -9.48 -1.74
C GLY A 168 2.04 -9.74 -3.07
N THR A 169 0.72 -9.92 -3.05
CA THR A 169 -0.12 -9.93 -4.27
C THR A 169 0.05 -8.63 -5.04
N MET A 170 -0.11 -7.50 -4.36
CA MET A 170 0.01 -6.17 -4.97
C MET A 170 1.41 -5.94 -5.53
N THR A 171 2.47 -6.29 -4.80
CA THR A 171 3.85 -6.19 -5.29
C THR A 171 4.06 -7.05 -6.54
N THR A 172 3.52 -8.27 -6.56
CA THR A 172 3.66 -9.18 -7.71
C THR A 172 3.01 -8.60 -8.96
N PHE A 173 1.73 -8.23 -8.89
CA PHE A 173 1.01 -7.78 -10.08
C PHE A 173 1.39 -6.35 -10.50
N THR A 174 1.65 -5.46 -9.55
CA THR A 174 2.06 -4.09 -9.88
C THR A 174 3.43 -4.09 -10.53
N ALA A 175 4.42 -4.82 -9.98
CA ALA A 175 5.75 -4.90 -10.58
C ALA A 175 5.73 -5.54 -11.98
N ALA A 176 4.75 -6.39 -12.28
CA ALA A 176 4.59 -6.97 -13.61
C ALA A 176 4.11 -5.96 -14.67
N VAL A 177 3.38 -4.91 -14.28
CA VAL A 177 2.76 -3.94 -15.23
C VAL A 177 3.29 -2.51 -15.10
N GLU A 178 4.06 -2.20 -14.07
CA GLU A 178 4.64 -0.88 -13.83
C GLU A 178 6.17 -0.92 -13.95
N PRO A 179 6.73 -0.63 -15.16
CA PRO A 179 8.15 -0.80 -15.44
C PRO A 179 9.06 0.18 -14.68
N ARG A 180 8.51 1.20 -14.01
CA ARG A 180 9.28 2.09 -13.13
C ARG A 180 9.71 1.44 -11.82
N ILE A 181 9.04 0.36 -11.39
CA ILE A 181 9.46 -0.44 -10.23
C ILE A 181 10.70 -1.26 -10.63
N LYS A 182 11.83 -1.00 -9.96
CA LYS A 182 13.14 -1.60 -10.27
C LYS A 182 13.52 -2.78 -9.38
N ALA A 183 12.85 -2.93 -8.25
CA ALA A 183 13.02 -4.06 -7.34
C ALA A 183 11.67 -4.38 -6.69
N ALA A 184 11.37 -5.67 -6.54
CA ALA A 184 10.13 -6.17 -5.95
C ALA A 184 10.46 -7.16 -4.83
N ASP A 185 10.03 -6.84 -3.60
CA ASP A 185 10.09 -7.74 -2.46
C ASP A 185 8.68 -8.31 -2.17
N ILE A 186 8.49 -9.57 -2.58
CA ILE A 186 7.21 -10.27 -2.52
C ILE A 186 7.24 -11.21 -1.31
N SER A 187 6.54 -10.83 -0.26
CA SER A 187 6.46 -11.61 0.98
C SER A 187 5.09 -12.27 1.16
N GLY A 188 5.08 -13.56 1.50
CA GLY A 188 3.87 -14.28 1.91
C GLY A 188 2.74 -14.39 0.86
N TYR A 189 3.09 -14.50 -0.43
CA TYR A 189 2.09 -14.62 -1.51
C TYR A 189 2.32 -15.78 -2.49
N VAL A 190 3.57 -16.09 -2.86
CA VAL A 190 3.83 -17.08 -3.92
C VAL A 190 3.49 -18.49 -3.43
N ASN A 191 2.39 -19.06 -3.93
CA ASN A 191 1.89 -20.39 -3.58
C ASN A 191 1.14 -21.07 -4.73
N PRO A 192 1.09 -22.42 -4.80
CA PRO A 192 0.32 -23.13 -5.81
C PRO A 192 -1.18 -23.02 -5.59
N TRP A 193 -1.95 -22.88 -6.67
CA TRP A 193 -3.43 -22.83 -6.63
C TRP A 193 -4.05 -24.05 -5.96
N SER A 194 -3.48 -25.24 -6.19
CA SER A 194 -3.98 -26.50 -5.60
C SER A 194 -3.97 -26.47 -4.07
N GLY A 195 -2.95 -25.89 -3.45
CA GLY A 195 -2.88 -25.76 -2.00
C GLY A 195 -3.70 -24.58 -1.52
N PHE A 196 -3.28 -23.38 -1.91
CA PHE A 196 -3.84 -22.13 -1.39
C PHE A 196 -5.32 -21.94 -1.72
N ALA A 197 -5.68 -22.09 -2.99
CA ALA A 197 -7.04 -21.78 -3.42
C ALA A 197 -7.99 -22.96 -3.27
N ILE A 198 -7.58 -24.16 -3.72
CA ILE A 198 -8.46 -25.32 -3.71
C ILE A 198 -8.44 -26.02 -2.34
N GLY A 199 -7.26 -26.31 -1.80
CA GLY A 199 -7.12 -27.05 -0.55
C GLY A 199 -7.47 -26.25 0.71
N HIS A 200 -7.19 -24.94 0.71
CA HIS A 200 -7.35 -24.09 1.89
C HIS A 200 -8.41 -23.00 1.75
N ALA A 201 -8.96 -22.76 0.54
CA ALA A 201 -9.87 -21.65 0.26
C ALA A 201 -9.37 -20.29 0.79
N ASN A 202 -8.05 -20.09 0.82
CA ASN A 202 -7.41 -18.95 1.48
C ASN A 202 -7.30 -17.72 0.55
N PHE A 203 -8.26 -17.55 -0.36
CA PHE A 203 -8.29 -16.45 -1.32
C PHE A 203 -9.31 -15.39 -0.91
N CYS A 204 -9.09 -14.15 -1.33
CA CYS A 204 -10.10 -13.10 -1.24
C CYS A 204 -10.37 -12.48 -2.61
N GLY A 205 -11.55 -11.90 -2.75
CA GLY A 205 -12.02 -11.32 -4.01
C GLY A 205 -11.13 -10.20 -4.56
N SER A 206 -10.34 -9.54 -3.73
CA SER A 206 -9.39 -8.50 -4.18
C SER A 206 -8.13 -9.04 -4.85
N GLN A 207 -7.95 -10.37 -4.89
CA GLN A 207 -6.76 -11.04 -5.46
C GLN A 207 -7.07 -11.75 -6.79
N ILE A 208 -8.27 -11.57 -7.33
CA ILE A 208 -8.70 -12.23 -8.57
C ILE A 208 -8.23 -11.41 -9.79
N VAL A 209 -7.51 -12.09 -10.68
CA VAL A 209 -7.12 -11.56 -11.99
C VAL A 209 -8.25 -11.81 -12.97
N PRO A 210 -8.73 -10.80 -13.72
CA PRO A 210 -9.67 -11.02 -14.81
C PRO A 210 -9.07 -11.92 -15.90
N GLY A 211 -9.88 -12.83 -16.44
CA GLY A 211 -9.52 -13.71 -17.55
C GLY A 211 -9.99 -13.18 -18.90
#